data_AF-A0A941J1E7-F1
#
_entry.id   AF-A0A941J1E7-F1
#
_cell.length_a   1.000
_cell.length_b   1.000
_cell.length_c   1.000
_cell.angle_alpha   90.00
_cell.angle_beta   90.00
_cell.angle_gamma   90.00
#
_symmetry.space_group_name_H-M   'P 1'
#
loop_
_entity.id
_entity.type
_entity.pdbx_description
1 polymer ?
#
loop_
_entity_poly.entity_id
_entity_poly.type
_entity_poly.pdbx_seq_one_letter_code
_entity_poly.pdbx_strand_id
1 'polypeptide(L)'
;MKKTLPFPLIQTVTIIVLVLISAGMQAQSLVEQTGGVKTSFTITSSGIELPITAQAMVKRGISKYDYRSSFDSGYGYGYGMQTWRLEFTSTSGISEKHIPKEGSKKRRYYQCKLYDTDDQCLLDTQLELGDVIMVSNGDLLQTYSINLNSIPIILLEKTKEVQIDKVWEK
;
A
#
# COMPACT_ATOMS: atom_id res chain seq x y z
N MET A 1 46.73 21.83 -31.90
CA MET A 1 45.65 22.30 -32.81
C MET A 1 44.30 21.94 -32.20
N LYS A 2 43.48 22.92 -31.80
CA LYS A 2 42.10 22.68 -31.33
C LYS A 2 41.19 22.59 -32.56
N LYS A 3 40.68 21.40 -32.89
CA LYS A 3 39.64 21.23 -33.91
C LYS A 3 38.32 21.72 -33.32
N THR A 4 37.87 22.89 -33.75
CA THR A 4 36.52 23.39 -33.45
C THR A 4 35.53 22.69 -34.37
N LEU A 5 34.46 22.15 -33.79
CA LEU A 5 33.36 21.58 -34.55
C LEU A 5 32.65 22.68 -35.36
N PRO A 6 32.21 22.40 -36.60
CA PRO A 6 31.50 23.37 -37.41
C PRO A 6 30.16 23.71 -36.74
N PHE A 7 29.85 25.02 -36.66
CA PHE A 7 28.64 25.58 -36.05
C PHE A 7 27.32 24.85 -36.38
N PRO A 8 27.02 24.44 -37.64
CA PRO A 8 25.78 23.71 -37.94
C PRO A 8 25.70 22.33 -37.26
N LEU A 9 26.84 21.66 -37.07
CA LEU A 9 26.88 20.34 -36.43
C LEU A 9 26.56 20.44 -34.92
N ILE A 10 26.99 21.53 -34.28
CA ILE A 10 26.68 21.82 -32.87
C ILE A 10 25.18 22.07 -32.68
N GLN A 11 24.53 22.77 -33.63
CA GLN A 11 23.09 23.01 -33.58
C GLN A 11 22.28 21.72 -33.75
N THR A 12 22.64 20.87 -34.72
CA THR A 12 21.95 19.59 -34.95
C THR A 12 22.04 18.68 -33.73
N VAL A 13 23.23 18.58 -33.11
CA VAL A 13 23.42 17.78 -31.89
C VAL A 13 22.58 18.34 -30.72
N THR A 14 22.55 19.66 -30.56
CA THR A 14 21.73 20.30 -29.51
C THR A 14 20.24 20.00 -29.67
N ILE A 15 19.72 20.06 -30.90
CA ILE A 15 18.30 19.77 -31.18
C ILE A 15 17.98 18.29 -30.88
N ILE A 16 18.85 17.36 -31.29
CA ILE A 16 18.66 15.93 -31.03
C ILE A 16 18.63 15.65 -29.52
N VAL A 17 19.54 16.26 -28.76
CA VAL A 17 19.58 16.12 -27.29
C VAL A 17 18.29 16.68 -26.66
N LEU A 18 17.80 17.84 -27.11
CA LEU A 18 16.55 18.43 -26.62
C LEU A 18 15.32 17.57 -26.90
N VAL A 19 15.24 16.95 -28.08
CA VAL A 19 14.15 16.03 -28.46
C VAL A 19 14.20 14.73 -27.65
N LEU A 20 15.40 14.22 -27.35
CA LEU A 20 15.55 13.02 -26.52
C LEU A 20 15.20 13.27 -25.05
N ILE A 21 15.54 14.44 -24.51
CA ILE A 21 15.16 14.83 -23.14
C ILE A 21 13.64 15.01 -23.02
N SER A 22 12.98 15.63 -24.00
CA SER A 22 11.54 15.83 -23.97
C SER A 22 10.75 14.54 -24.19
N ALA A 23 11.26 13.60 -24.98
CA ALA A 23 10.67 12.27 -25.14
C ALA A 23 10.75 11.39 -23.87
N GLY A 24 11.70 11.68 -22.98
CA GLY A 24 11.88 10.99 -21.70
C GLY A 24 11.03 11.53 -20.55
N MET A 25 10.35 12.68 -20.73
CA MET A 25 9.43 13.25 -19.73
C MET A 25 8.10 12.50 -19.74
N GLN A 26 8.11 11.21 -19.37
CA GLN A 26 6.86 10.55 -19.01
C GLN A 26 6.26 11.29 -17.81
N ALA A 27 4.97 11.60 -17.87
CA ALA A 27 4.27 12.21 -16.76
C ALA A 27 4.42 11.30 -15.53
N GLN A 28 5.14 11.78 -14.51
CA GLN A 28 5.29 11.09 -13.24
C GLN A 28 3.89 10.77 -12.70
N SER A 29 3.64 9.52 -12.32
CA SER A 29 2.33 9.11 -11.82
C SER A 29 2.00 9.85 -10.53
N LEU A 30 0.71 10.06 -10.22
CA LEU A 30 0.29 10.73 -8.99
C LEU A 30 0.85 10.05 -7.73
N VAL A 31 0.99 8.71 -7.77
CA VAL A 31 1.62 7.93 -6.70
C VAL A 31 3.07 8.36 -6.49
N GLU A 32 3.85 8.48 -7.55
CA GLU A 32 5.25 8.91 -7.46
C GLU A 32 5.36 10.38 -7.06
N GLN A 33 4.48 11.26 -7.55
CA GLN A 33 4.45 12.68 -7.16
C GLN A 33 4.15 12.88 -5.66
N THR A 34 3.38 11.95 -5.07
CA THR A 34 3.03 11.99 -3.64
C THR A 34 4.02 11.26 -2.75
N GLY A 35 5.14 10.75 -3.31
CA GLY A 35 6.15 9.99 -2.57
C GLY A 35 5.71 8.56 -2.21
N GLY A 36 4.69 8.05 -2.91
CA GLY A 36 4.28 6.65 -2.83
C GLY A 36 5.27 5.73 -3.55
N VAL A 37 5.30 4.47 -3.12
CA VAL A 37 6.16 3.41 -3.65
C VAL A 37 5.28 2.36 -4.28
N LYS A 38 5.40 2.14 -5.59
CA LYS A 38 4.72 1.02 -6.26
C LYS A 38 5.23 -0.30 -5.70
N THR A 39 4.31 -1.22 -5.44
CA THR A 39 4.63 -2.56 -4.95
C THR A 39 4.22 -3.62 -5.97
N SER A 40 4.68 -4.85 -5.76
CA SER A 40 4.33 -6.00 -6.59
C SER A 40 4.05 -7.23 -5.73
N PHE A 41 3.49 -7.03 -4.53
CA PHE A 41 3.13 -8.14 -3.66
C PHE A 41 2.05 -8.99 -4.33
N THR A 42 2.18 -10.31 -4.21
CA THR A 42 1.05 -11.21 -4.39
C THR A 42 0.14 -11.03 -3.18
N ILE A 43 -1.14 -10.75 -3.41
CA ILE A 43 -2.10 -10.59 -2.32
C ILE A 43 -3.05 -11.77 -2.36
N THR A 44 -3.12 -12.55 -1.28
CA THR A 44 -3.99 -13.71 -1.19
C THR A 44 -5.04 -13.53 -0.12
N SER A 45 -6.21 -14.14 -0.32
CA SER A 45 -7.25 -14.25 0.69
C SER A 45 -7.81 -15.66 0.68
N SER A 46 -7.85 -16.29 1.84
CA SER A 46 -8.28 -17.68 2.01
C SER A 46 -7.53 -18.67 1.10
N GLY A 47 -6.25 -18.38 0.82
CA GLY A 47 -5.38 -19.18 -0.04
C GLY A 47 -5.60 -18.95 -1.54
N ILE A 48 -6.42 -17.98 -1.94
CA ILE A 48 -6.68 -17.64 -3.33
C ILE A 48 -6.04 -16.29 -3.63
N GLU A 49 -5.26 -16.20 -4.70
CA GLU A 49 -4.69 -14.94 -5.18
C GLU A 49 -5.78 -13.98 -5.65
N LEU A 50 -5.72 -12.75 -5.17
CA LEU A 50 -6.60 -11.67 -5.59
C LEU A 50 -6.05 -11.07 -6.91
N PRO A 51 -6.90 -10.86 -7.94
CA PRO A 51 -6.51 -10.23 -9.20
C PRO A 51 -6.29 -8.73 -9.00
N ILE A 52 -5.06 -8.36 -8.63
CA ILE A 52 -4.66 -6.97 -8.36
C ILE A 52 -4.47 -6.19 -9.66
N THR A 53 -5.17 -5.05 -9.79
CA THR A 53 -5.05 -4.15 -10.95
C THR A 53 -4.12 -2.97 -10.69
N ALA A 54 -3.97 -2.57 -9.43
CA ALA A 54 -3.06 -1.52 -9.00
C ALA A 54 -2.69 -1.74 -7.54
N GLN A 55 -1.44 -1.44 -7.17
CA GLN A 55 -1.00 -1.43 -5.78
C GLN A 55 0.15 -0.44 -5.54
N ALA A 56 0.16 0.17 -4.37
CA ALA A 56 1.24 1.02 -3.90
C ALA A 56 1.20 1.17 -2.38
N MET A 57 2.37 1.40 -1.78
CA MET A 57 2.47 1.97 -0.45
C MET A 57 2.46 3.48 -0.55
N VAL A 58 1.59 4.14 0.22
CA VAL A 58 1.46 5.60 0.23
C VAL A 58 1.47 6.14 1.64
N LYS A 59 2.03 7.34 1.82
CA LYS A 59 1.87 8.09 3.07
C LYS A 59 0.55 8.85 3.03
N ARG A 60 -0.29 8.66 4.04
CA ARG A 60 -1.56 9.38 4.20
C ARG A 60 -1.53 10.18 5.50
N GLY A 61 -2.05 11.40 5.48
CA GLY A 61 -2.34 12.13 6.71
C GLY A 61 -3.51 11.48 7.46
N ILE A 62 -3.43 11.40 8.78
CA ILE A 62 -4.56 11.00 9.62
C ILE A 62 -5.51 12.21 9.72
N SER A 63 -6.72 12.09 9.18
CA SER A 63 -7.74 13.16 9.26
C SER A 63 -8.75 12.97 10.39
N LYS A 64 -8.77 11.79 11.04
CA LYS A 64 -9.72 11.46 12.12
C LYS A 64 -8.98 10.91 13.34
N TYR A 65 -9.16 11.57 14.48
CA TYR A 65 -8.77 11.03 15.78
C TYR A 65 -9.75 9.95 16.21
N ASP A 66 -9.25 8.79 16.61
CA ASP A 66 -10.00 7.86 17.44
C ASP A 66 -9.88 8.33 18.89
N TYR A 67 -10.88 9.06 19.38
CA TYR A 67 -11.00 9.44 20.79
C TYR A 67 -11.31 8.18 21.62
N ARG A 68 -10.28 7.38 21.89
CA ARG A 68 -10.31 6.33 22.93
C ARG A 68 -9.42 6.73 24.10
N SER A 69 -9.57 7.97 24.59
CA SER A 69 -8.96 8.36 25.88
C SER A 69 -9.97 8.11 26.99
N SER A 70 -9.85 6.95 27.63
CA SER A 70 -10.31 6.77 28.99
C SER A 70 -9.53 7.73 29.88
N PHE A 71 -10.25 8.62 30.56
CA PHE A 71 -9.82 9.38 31.74
C PHE A 71 -8.60 10.31 31.62
N ASP A 72 -8.89 11.60 31.85
CA ASP A 72 -8.00 12.68 32.27
C ASP A 72 -6.74 13.00 31.45
N SER A 73 -6.70 14.26 31.01
CA SER A 73 -5.52 15.04 30.60
C SER A 73 -4.87 14.71 29.24
N GLY A 74 -5.24 15.50 28.22
CA GLY A 74 -4.43 15.72 27.03
C GLY A 74 -5.23 16.11 25.79
N TYR A 75 -5.40 17.41 25.53
CA TYR A 75 -5.87 17.90 24.23
C TYR A 75 -4.76 17.68 23.19
N GLY A 76 -4.71 16.48 22.61
CA GLY A 76 -3.77 16.13 21.55
C GLY A 76 -4.27 16.59 20.18
N TYR A 77 -3.82 17.76 19.75
CA TYR A 77 -3.99 18.25 18.37
C TYR A 77 -3.10 17.45 17.41
N GLY A 78 -3.53 16.30 16.88
CA GLY A 78 -2.73 15.57 15.86
C GLY A 78 -2.93 16.09 14.45
N TYR A 79 -2.77 17.40 14.32
CA TYR A 79 -2.41 17.99 13.05
C TYR A 79 -1.02 17.46 12.68
N GLY A 80 -0.93 16.68 11.60
CA GLY A 80 0.35 16.32 10.97
C GLY A 80 0.82 14.88 11.13
N MET A 81 0.08 13.99 11.80
CA MET A 81 0.46 12.57 11.82
C MET A 81 0.24 11.94 10.44
N GLN A 82 1.29 11.31 9.92
CA GLN A 82 1.25 10.53 8.69
C GLN A 82 1.37 9.04 9.00
N THR A 83 0.63 8.22 8.26
CA THR A 83 0.72 6.75 8.33
C THR A 83 1.03 6.19 6.97
N TRP A 84 1.82 5.12 6.97
CA TRP A 84 2.01 4.33 5.76
C TRP A 84 0.81 3.41 5.57
N ARG A 85 0.30 3.37 4.36
CA ARG A 85 -0.80 2.47 3.99
C ARG A 85 -0.43 1.69 2.74
N LEU A 86 -0.73 0.40 2.73
CA LEU A 86 -0.75 -0.41 1.52
C LEU A 86 -2.12 -0.23 0.87
N GLU A 87 -2.14 0.37 -0.31
CA GLU A 87 -3.34 0.53 -1.11
C GLU A 87 -3.29 -0.42 -2.30
N PHE A 88 -4.36 -1.16 -2.52
CA PHE A 88 -4.49 -2.01 -3.69
C PHE A 88 -5.93 -2.09 -4.16
N THR A 89 -6.11 -2.27 -5.46
CA THR A 89 -7.41 -2.47 -6.10
C THR A 89 -7.48 -3.87 -6.68
N SER A 90 -8.59 -4.55 -6.45
CA SER A 90 -8.86 -5.91 -6.92
C SER A 90 -10.25 -6.01 -7.52
N THR A 91 -10.45 -6.94 -8.46
CA THR A 91 -11.79 -7.30 -8.96
C THR A 91 -12.49 -8.35 -8.10
N SER A 92 -11.81 -8.88 -7.08
CA SER A 92 -12.41 -9.74 -6.05
C SER A 92 -12.10 -9.23 -4.64
N GLY A 93 -12.99 -9.56 -3.70
CA GLY A 93 -12.88 -9.08 -2.32
C GLY A 93 -12.12 -10.01 -1.39
N ILE A 94 -11.66 -9.46 -0.27
CA ILE A 94 -11.10 -10.20 0.86
C ILE A 94 -12.20 -11.12 1.43
N SER A 95 -11.90 -12.41 1.50
CA SER A 95 -12.81 -13.44 1.99
C SER A 95 -13.00 -13.35 3.51
N GLU A 96 -14.19 -13.75 3.97
CA GLU A 96 -14.53 -13.83 5.39
C GLU A 96 -14.45 -15.27 5.89
N LYS A 97 -13.63 -15.49 6.92
CA LYS A 97 -13.49 -16.77 7.62
C LYS A 97 -14.30 -16.76 8.91
N HIS A 98 -15.19 -17.72 9.06
CA HIS A 98 -15.92 -17.94 10.31
C HIS A 98 -15.23 -19.02 11.14
N ILE A 99 -14.82 -18.68 12.36
CA ILE A 99 -14.19 -19.62 13.29
C ILE A 99 -15.15 -19.83 14.45
N PRO A 100 -15.65 -21.06 14.69
CA PRO A 100 -16.45 -21.34 15.89
C PRO A 100 -15.57 -21.22 17.13
N LYS A 101 -16.06 -20.52 18.16
CA LYS A 101 -15.33 -20.31 19.41
C LYS A 101 -16.22 -20.56 20.61
N GLU A 102 -15.84 -21.52 21.45
CA GLU A 102 -16.52 -21.75 22.71
C GLU A 102 -16.15 -20.68 23.75
N GLY A 103 -17.17 -20.06 24.38
CA GLY A 103 -17.00 -19.39 25.68
C GLY A 103 -16.34 -18.01 25.72
N SER A 104 -16.37 -17.18 24.67
CA SER A 104 -15.84 -15.80 24.74
C SER A 104 -16.63 -14.77 23.92
N LYS A 105 -16.36 -13.47 24.14
CA LYS A 105 -16.96 -12.38 23.36
C LYS A 105 -16.61 -12.56 21.89
N LYS A 106 -17.60 -12.42 20.99
CA LYS A 106 -17.42 -12.40 19.53
C LYS A 106 -16.36 -11.36 19.16
N ARG A 107 -15.41 -11.73 18.31
CA ARG A 107 -14.35 -10.83 17.81
C ARG A 107 -14.34 -10.82 16.29
N ARG A 108 -14.04 -9.66 15.74
CA ARG A 108 -13.87 -9.43 14.31
C ARG A 108 -12.59 -8.65 14.10
N TYR A 109 -11.72 -9.14 13.22
CA TYR A 109 -10.43 -8.53 12.90
C TYR A 109 -10.01 -8.98 11.50
N TYR A 110 -8.98 -8.35 10.94
CA TYR A 110 -8.29 -8.90 9.78
C TYR A 110 -7.05 -9.63 10.25
N GLN A 111 -6.88 -10.87 9.79
CA GLN A 111 -5.63 -11.59 9.96
C GLN A 111 -4.73 -11.23 8.78
N CYS A 112 -3.55 -10.69 9.06
CA CYS A 112 -2.55 -10.33 8.06
C CYS A 112 -1.30 -11.19 8.28
N LYS A 113 -0.79 -11.82 7.22
CA LYS A 113 0.46 -12.56 7.24
C LYS A 113 1.34 -12.13 6.08
N LEU A 114 2.65 -12.06 6.34
CA LEU A 114 3.65 -11.71 5.35
C LEU A 114 4.54 -12.93 5.10
N TYR A 115 4.76 -13.26 3.84
CA TYR A 115 5.64 -14.35 3.44
C TYR A 115 6.75 -13.85 2.52
N ASP A 116 7.94 -14.41 2.68
CA ASP A 116 9.08 -14.14 1.78
C ASP A 116 9.06 -15.01 0.53
N THR A 117 10.13 -14.94 -0.26
CA THR A 117 10.29 -15.72 -1.50
C THR A 117 10.45 -17.21 -1.28
N ASP A 118 10.83 -17.63 -0.07
CA ASP A 118 11.02 -19.03 0.33
C ASP A 118 9.77 -19.58 1.05
N ASP A 119 8.65 -18.85 0.96
CA ASP A 119 7.37 -19.13 1.61
C ASP A 119 7.47 -19.21 3.16
N GLN A 120 8.48 -18.57 3.75
CA GLN A 120 8.60 -18.44 5.20
C GLN A 120 7.72 -17.30 5.71
N CYS A 121 6.98 -17.56 6.78
CA CYS A 121 6.16 -16.55 7.45
C CYS A 121 7.05 -15.55 8.20
N LEU A 122 7.13 -14.32 7.70
CA LEU A 122 7.87 -13.21 8.29
C LEU A 122 7.11 -12.54 9.43
N LEU A 123 5.77 -12.48 9.32
CA LEU A 123 4.90 -11.83 10.28
C LEU A 123 3.51 -12.47 10.25
N ASP A 124 2.91 -12.63 11.42
CA ASP A 124 1.52 -13.05 11.61
C ASP A 124 0.89 -12.11 12.65
N THR A 125 -0.01 -11.22 12.20
CA THR A 125 -0.58 -10.17 13.07
C THR A 125 -2.06 -9.94 12.80
N GLN A 126 -2.78 -9.53 13.86
CA GLN A 126 -4.17 -9.10 13.77
C GLN A 126 -4.23 -7.58 13.56
N LEU A 127 -5.03 -7.16 12.60
CA LEU A 127 -5.36 -5.76 12.34
C LEU A 127 -6.79 -5.48 12.79
N GLU A 128 -7.02 -4.32 13.39
CA GLU A 128 -8.37 -3.92 13.75
C GLU A 128 -9.22 -3.67 12.49
N LEU A 129 -10.55 -3.72 12.63
CA LEU A 129 -11.43 -3.41 11.49
C LEU A 129 -11.20 -1.99 10.93
N GLY A 130 -10.79 -1.05 11.77
CA GLY A 130 -10.46 0.33 11.36
C GLY A 130 -9.13 0.46 10.62
N ASP A 131 -8.23 -0.53 10.74
CA ASP A 131 -6.95 -0.51 10.04
C ASP A 131 -7.11 -0.86 8.56
N VAL A 132 -8.20 -1.50 8.16
CA VAL A 132 -8.48 -1.87 6.77
C VAL A 132 -9.71 -1.13 6.29
N ILE A 133 -9.48 -0.11 5.46
CA ILE A 133 -10.56 0.65 4.81
C ILE A 133 -10.82 0.03 3.45
N MET A 134 -12.09 -0.19 3.11
CA MET A 134 -12.50 -0.62 1.79
C MET A 134 -13.39 0.44 1.16
N VAL A 135 -13.11 0.78 -0.09
CA VAL A 135 -13.93 1.63 -0.95
C VAL A 135 -14.24 0.83 -2.20
N SER A 136 -15.51 0.74 -2.58
CA SER A 136 -15.93 0.03 -3.77
C SER A 136 -16.62 0.96 -4.76
N ASN A 137 -16.47 0.68 -6.05
CA ASN A 137 -17.26 1.29 -7.12
C ASN A 137 -18.32 0.28 -7.59
N GLY A 138 -19.18 -0.15 -6.66
CA GLY A 138 -20.08 -1.30 -6.84
C GLY A 138 -19.36 -2.63 -6.68
N ASP A 139 -19.79 -3.65 -7.42
CA ASP A 139 -19.25 -5.02 -7.27
C ASP A 139 -18.02 -5.30 -8.14
N LEU A 140 -17.64 -4.37 -9.02
CA LEU A 140 -16.60 -4.59 -10.03
C LEU A 140 -15.17 -4.38 -9.50
N LEU A 141 -14.97 -3.34 -8.69
CA LEU A 141 -13.65 -2.96 -8.19
C LEU A 141 -13.75 -2.59 -6.73
N GLN A 142 -12.89 -3.23 -5.94
CA GLN A 142 -12.74 -3.00 -4.52
C GLN A 142 -11.33 -2.50 -4.26
N THR A 143 -11.22 -1.32 -3.68
CA THR A 143 -9.95 -0.73 -3.27
C THR A 143 -9.82 -0.82 -1.77
N TYR A 144 -8.73 -1.41 -1.33
CA TYR A 144 -8.38 -1.58 0.07
C TYR A 144 -7.25 -0.63 0.43
N SER A 145 -7.28 -0.13 1.66
CA SER A 145 -6.22 0.69 2.25
C SER A 145 -5.91 0.15 3.65
N ILE A 146 -4.83 -0.61 3.76
CA ILE A 146 -4.37 -1.27 4.98
C ILE A 146 -3.38 -0.36 5.70
N ASN A 147 -3.63 -0.06 6.96
CA ASN A 147 -2.70 0.64 7.83
C ASN A 147 -1.48 -0.23 8.15
N LEU A 148 -0.28 0.28 7.88
CA LEU A 148 0.98 -0.44 8.09
C LEU A 148 1.70 -0.02 9.37
N ASN A 149 1.12 0.83 10.22
CA ASN A 149 1.79 1.34 11.41
C ASN A 149 2.35 0.26 12.35
N SER A 150 1.65 -0.88 12.45
CA SER A 150 2.06 -2.00 13.30
C SER A 150 2.94 -3.02 12.55
N ILE A 151 3.27 -2.77 11.29
CA ILE A 151 4.05 -3.65 10.42
C ILE A 151 5.43 -3.01 10.17
N PRO A 152 6.53 -3.63 10.63
CA PRO A 152 7.87 -3.10 10.37
C PRO A 152 8.17 -3.04 8.87
N ILE A 153 8.62 -1.87 8.39
CA ILE A 153 8.94 -1.64 6.96
C ILE A 153 10.01 -2.62 6.46
N ILE A 154 10.99 -2.97 7.28
CA ILE A 154 12.05 -3.93 6.91
C ILE A 154 11.51 -5.33 6.59
N LEU A 155 10.34 -5.70 7.12
CA LEU A 155 9.68 -6.95 6.74
C LEU A 155 9.01 -6.81 5.38
N LEU A 156 8.38 -5.66 5.10
CA LEU A 156 7.73 -5.37 3.81
C LEU A 156 8.71 -5.40 2.63
N GLU A 157 9.98 -5.01 2.84
CA GLU A 157 11.02 -5.12 1.79
C GLU A 157 11.35 -6.56 1.40
N LYS A 158 11.11 -7.52 2.30
CA LYS A 158 11.35 -8.96 2.09
C LYS A 158 10.08 -9.71 1.68
N THR A 159 8.93 -9.06 1.80
CA THR A 159 7.64 -9.68 1.51
C THR A 159 7.47 -9.93 0.02
N LYS A 160 7.22 -11.18 -0.35
CA LYS A 160 6.68 -11.58 -1.64
C LYS A 160 5.15 -11.56 -1.61
N GLU A 161 4.56 -12.14 -0.56
CA GLU A 161 3.12 -12.36 -0.46
C GLU A 161 2.54 -11.75 0.82
N VAL A 162 1.39 -11.07 0.67
CA VAL A 162 0.54 -10.60 1.76
C VAL A 162 -0.73 -11.44 1.77
N GLN A 163 -0.87 -12.33 2.74
CA GLN A 163 -2.13 -13.02 2.96
C GLN A 163 -2.99 -12.19 3.91
N ILE A 164 -4.22 -11.91 3.50
CA ILE A 164 -5.20 -11.20 4.32
C ILE A 164 -6.57 -11.87 4.32
N ASP A 165 -7.12 -12.08 5.51
CA ASP A 165 -8.43 -12.69 5.73
C ASP A 165 -9.22 -11.88 6.74
N LYS A 166 -10.51 -11.66 6.48
CA LYS A 166 -11.41 -11.10 7.49
C LYS A 166 -11.89 -12.23 8.38
N VAL A 167 -11.59 -12.19 9.67
CA VAL A 167 -11.93 -13.25 10.61
C VAL A 167 -13.11 -12.83 11.47
N TRP A 168 -14.09 -13.73 11.60
CA TRP A 168 -15.18 -13.61 12.56
C TRP A 168 -15.21 -14.85 13.46
N GLU A 169 -14.78 -14.65 14.71
CA GLU A 169 -14.91 -15.62 15.79
C GLU A 169 -16.34 -15.57 16.34
N LYS A 170 -17.08 -16.68 16.20
CA LYS A 170 -18.50 -16.81 16.55
C LYS A 170 -18.73 -17.63 17.80
#